data_AF-A0A5N7Y3F3-F1
#
_entry.id   AF-A0A5N7Y3F3-F1
#
_cell.length_a   1.000
_cell.length_b   1.000
_cell.length_c   1.000
_cell.angle_alpha   90.00
_cell.angle_beta   90.00
_cell.angle_gamma   90.00
#
_symmetry.space_group_name_H-M   'P 1'
#
loop_
_entity.id
_entity.type
_entity.pdbx_description
1 polymer ?
#
loop_
_entity_poly.entity_id
_entity_poly.type
_entity_poly.pdbx_seq_one_letter_code
_entity_poly.pdbx_strand_id
1 'polypeptide(L)'
;MANIVICCDGTWNTPDQLDKGVPAPTNVVRLHNAVAESDVKGTPQEKYYHPGVGTSGKWWDKAIGGGTGAGLDDNIKSAYQKLCYSYKPGSDIYLFGFSRGAYTVRSLSGFIASCGLLKIDGLEPAEVWRQIDQLLKRGYRRKLEDRSDWDALGWKFHNKPNASVPIRFIGVWDTVGALGIPDDMALLNLLDDRNRYTFHDTTLHNSVKTARHAVAMDERRATFQPTLWTEVPAAQDVKQLWFPGVHSDVGGGYYENGLADGALQWMIEEASACGLQFNNAIKQVKPDYHDMMHDSCDGVFNLLPTQPRSIANLVTQPDHFHDSALKRHDDPPITQYPYRQSRIIATKPPVSLDISARSSWNETGLWLEAGVSYTFSASGEWLDSSIRCGPDGTDDGNFQPAEVAQLVASALGQVESWYGKLFKNRDANFRFTKRHEQYPWFCLMGAIANGDGVDAKGYLIKPETFKIGAGCSYVPKRSGYLYAYANDAWNCYGNNRGHVALRLEVKKR
;
A
#
# COMPACT_ATOMS: atom_id res chain seq x y z
N MET A 1 31.08 3.20 -17.93
CA MET A 1 29.88 2.43 -17.53
C MET A 1 29.76 2.54 -16.02
N ALA A 2 28.55 2.56 -15.48
CA ALA A 2 28.30 2.66 -14.04
C ALA A 2 27.07 1.83 -13.66
N ASN A 3 26.93 1.51 -12.37
CA ASN A 3 25.69 1.02 -11.79
C ASN A 3 24.95 2.24 -11.21
N ILE A 4 23.86 2.66 -11.85
CA ILE A 4 23.10 3.84 -11.45
C ILE A 4 21.97 3.40 -10.53
N VAL A 5 21.99 3.88 -9.29
CA VAL A 5 21.06 3.50 -8.23
C VAL A 5 20.16 4.68 -7.91
N ILE A 6 18.88 4.57 -8.23
CA ILE A 6 17.85 5.58 -7.96
C ILE A 6 16.99 5.11 -6.78
N CYS A 7 17.00 5.85 -5.69
CA CYS A 7 16.25 5.59 -4.48
C CYS A 7 15.20 6.70 -4.28
N CYS A 8 13.91 6.39 -4.37
CA CYS A 8 12.82 7.34 -4.16
C CYS A 8 12.02 6.97 -2.90
N ASP A 9 11.95 7.89 -1.93
CA ASP A 9 11.31 7.59 -0.65
C ASP A 9 9.78 7.82 -0.64
N GLY A 10 9.13 7.28 0.40
CA GLY A 10 7.73 7.47 0.72
C GLY A 10 7.40 8.92 1.08
N THR A 11 6.13 9.28 1.08
CA THR A 11 5.72 10.67 1.34
C THR A 11 5.93 11.07 2.78
N TRP A 12 6.39 12.31 2.98
CA TRP A 12 6.76 12.89 4.27
C TRP A 12 7.99 12.25 4.90
N ASN A 13 8.61 11.28 4.23
CA ASN A 13 9.85 10.67 4.71
C ASN A 13 11.06 11.51 4.28
N THR A 14 11.89 11.85 5.26
CA THR A 14 13.17 12.51 5.08
C THR A 14 14.29 11.66 5.69
N PRO A 15 15.55 11.79 5.22
CA PRO A 15 16.68 11.05 5.78
C PRO A 15 16.93 11.30 7.27
N ASP A 16 16.53 12.47 7.76
CA ASP A 16 16.68 12.96 9.12
C ASP A 16 15.44 12.74 9.99
N GLN A 17 14.44 11.98 9.51
CA GLN A 17 13.23 11.72 10.27
C GLN A 17 13.53 11.02 11.61
N LEU A 18 12.78 11.41 12.63
CA LEU A 18 12.89 10.89 13.98
C LEU A 18 11.60 10.16 14.37
N ASP A 19 11.74 9.05 15.07
CA ASP A 19 10.65 8.40 15.82
C ASP A 19 11.05 8.36 17.29
N LYS A 20 10.15 8.80 18.19
CA LYS A 20 10.42 8.94 19.63
C LYS A 20 11.71 9.73 19.95
N GLY A 21 12.07 10.69 19.09
CA GLY A 21 13.29 11.50 19.22
C GLY A 21 14.59 10.81 18.78
N VAL A 22 14.49 9.61 18.19
CA VAL A 22 15.65 8.83 17.69
C VAL A 22 15.59 8.75 16.16
N PRO A 23 16.74 8.83 15.45
CA PRO A 23 16.76 8.64 14.00
C PRO A 23 16.15 7.31 13.56
N ALA A 24 15.11 7.39 12.74
CA ALA A 24 14.36 6.22 12.25
C ALA A 24 14.15 6.33 10.73
N PRO A 25 15.22 6.32 9.91
CA PRO A 25 15.11 6.45 8.47
C PRO A 25 14.40 5.24 7.83
N THR A 26 13.80 5.44 6.67
CA THR A 26 13.18 4.36 5.87
C THR A 26 14.24 3.38 5.34
N ASN A 27 13.77 2.21 4.89
CA ASN A 27 14.60 1.24 4.20
C ASN A 27 15.19 1.78 2.88
N VAL A 28 14.58 2.80 2.26
CA VAL A 28 15.13 3.48 1.07
C VAL A 28 16.42 4.23 1.42
N VAL A 29 16.40 5.03 2.49
CA VAL A 29 17.57 5.76 2.99
C VAL A 29 18.65 4.79 3.46
N ARG A 30 18.26 3.76 4.22
CA ARG A 30 19.19 2.74 4.74
C ARG A 30 19.87 1.98 3.60
N LEU A 31 19.11 1.55 2.58
CA LEU A 31 19.66 0.91 1.39
C LEU A 31 20.59 1.85 0.63
N HIS A 32 20.18 3.09 0.37
CA HIS A 32 21.02 4.10 -0.28
C HIS A 32 22.37 4.29 0.43
N ASN A 33 22.36 4.37 1.76
CA ASN A 33 23.57 4.53 2.56
C ASN A 33 24.42 3.26 2.56
N ALA A 34 23.80 2.09 2.46
CA ALA A 34 24.48 0.80 2.43
C ALA A 34 25.11 0.45 1.07
N VAL A 35 24.68 1.04 -0.06
CA VAL A 35 25.31 0.75 -1.36
C VAL A 35 26.78 1.22 -1.36
N ALA A 36 27.67 0.32 -1.76
CA ALA A 36 29.12 0.54 -1.85
C ALA A 36 29.48 1.53 -2.98
N GLU A 37 30.69 2.08 -2.96
CA GLU A 37 31.13 3.04 -3.99
C GLU A 37 31.41 2.39 -5.35
N SER A 38 31.74 1.10 -5.38
CA SER A 38 32.05 0.35 -6.60
C SER A 38 31.65 -1.11 -6.47
N ASP A 39 31.40 -1.77 -7.60
CA ASP A 39 31.16 -3.20 -7.65
C ASP A 39 32.46 -4.03 -7.52
N VAL A 40 32.33 -5.37 -7.57
CA VAL A 40 33.48 -6.29 -7.46
C VAL A 40 34.51 -6.15 -8.59
N LYS A 41 34.13 -5.51 -9.71
CA LYS A 41 34.99 -5.25 -10.87
C LYS A 41 35.58 -3.83 -10.85
N GLY A 42 35.27 -3.03 -9.82
CA GLY A 42 35.65 -1.63 -9.73
C GLY A 42 34.77 -0.69 -10.58
N THR A 43 33.62 -1.15 -11.07
CA THR A 43 32.64 -0.29 -11.74
C THR A 43 32.01 0.64 -10.71
N PRO A 44 32.00 1.97 -10.91
CA PRO A 44 31.37 2.91 -9.98
C PRO A 44 29.87 2.61 -9.79
N GLN A 45 29.38 2.74 -8.55
CA GLN A 45 27.95 2.68 -8.23
C GLN A 45 27.45 4.07 -7.84
N GLU A 46 26.83 4.76 -8.80
CA GLU A 46 26.36 6.14 -8.64
C GLU A 46 24.99 6.17 -7.98
N LYS A 47 24.91 6.78 -6.80
CA LYS A 47 23.70 6.77 -5.97
C LYS A 47 22.97 8.10 -6.08
N TYR A 48 21.65 8.03 -6.15
CA TYR A 48 20.77 9.18 -6.08
C TYR A 48 19.63 8.88 -5.11
N TYR A 49 19.44 9.79 -4.17
CA TYR A 49 18.30 9.77 -3.26
C TYR A 49 17.36 10.92 -3.58
N HIS A 50 16.08 10.60 -3.75
CA HIS A 50 15.01 11.57 -3.87
C HIS A 50 14.12 11.50 -2.61
N PRO A 51 13.94 12.60 -1.85
CA PRO A 51 13.07 12.60 -0.69
C PRO A 51 11.60 12.44 -1.11
N GLY A 52 10.76 12.08 -0.14
CA GLY A 52 9.32 11.96 -0.33
C GLY A 52 8.65 13.20 -0.90
N VAL A 53 7.48 13.02 -1.55
CA VAL A 53 6.56 14.13 -1.84
C VAL A 53 6.27 14.91 -0.54
N GLY A 54 6.16 16.23 -0.62
CA GLY A 54 5.76 17.09 0.51
C GLY A 54 6.88 17.50 1.49
N THR A 55 8.14 17.14 1.22
CA THR A 55 9.27 17.40 2.13
C THR A 55 10.01 18.73 1.88
N SER A 56 9.73 19.43 0.78
CA SER A 56 10.35 20.72 0.47
C SER A 56 9.66 21.86 1.25
N GLY A 57 10.42 22.59 2.08
CA GLY A 57 9.98 23.63 3.03
C GLY A 57 9.30 24.90 2.48
N LYS A 58 8.58 24.82 1.36
CA LYS A 58 7.83 25.94 0.74
C LYS A 58 6.35 25.59 0.52
N TRP A 59 5.74 25.02 1.54
CA TRP A 59 4.31 24.67 1.55
C TRP A 59 3.38 25.87 1.30
N TRP A 60 3.82 27.11 1.53
CA TRP A 60 3.05 28.33 1.26
C TRP A 60 3.18 28.87 -0.18
N ASP A 61 4.35 28.74 -0.83
CA ASP A 61 4.59 29.31 -2.17
C ASP A 61 3.79 28.57 -3.27
N LYS A 62 3.37 27.32 -3.03
CA LYS A 62 2.60 26.51 -4.00
C LYS A 62 1.10 26.78 -4.01
N ALA A 63 0.57 27.50 -3.03
CA ALA A 63 -0.87 27.79 -2.95
C ALA A 63 -1.34 28.80 -4.02
N ILE A 64 -0.44 29.58 -4.62
CA ILE A 64 -0.75 30.63 -5.61
C ILE A 64 -0.75 30.09 -7.06
N GLY A 65 -0.27 28.87 -7.29
CA GLY A 65 0.07 28.36 -8.63
C GLY A 65 -0.76 27.19 -9.16
N GLY A 66 -1.91 26.84 -8.57
CA GLY A 66 -2.88 25.90 -9.14
C GLY A 66 -2.29 24.63 -9.79
N GLY A 67 -1.83 23.66 -8.99
CA GLY A 67 -1.26 22.41 -9.50
C GLY A 67 -1.20 21.33 -8.43
N THR A 68 -2.33 20.70 -8.15
CA THR A 68 -2.56 19.79 -7.02
C THR A 68 -2.11 18.33 -7.26
N GLY A 69 -1.45 18.04 -8.39
CA GLY A 69 -0.79 16.75 -8.69
C GLY A 69 0.69 16.87 -9.09
N ALA A 70 1.27 18.08 -8.99
CA ALA A 70 2.61 18.39 -9.48
C ALA A 70 3.72 17.57 -8.81
N GLY A 71 3.60 17.26 -7.51
CA GLY A 71 4.70 16.66 -6.74
C GLY A 71 5.16 15.29 -7.21
N LEU A 72 4.25 14.40 -7.62
CA LEU A 72 4.64 13.04 -8.02
C LEU A 72 5.22 13.00 -9.44
N ASP A 73 4.62 13.74 -10.37
CA ASP A 73 5.19 13.93 -11.70
C ASP A 73 6.55 14.62 -11.61
N ASP A 74 6.71 15.60 -10.72
CA ASP A 74 8.00 16.26 -10.48
C ASP A 74 9.04 15.28 -9.93
N ASN A 75 8.67 14.34 -9.06
CA ASN A 75 9.57 13.28 -8.58
C ASN A 75 9.99 12.34 -9.72
N ILE A 76 9.04 11.91 -10.56
CA ILE A 76 9.33 11.07 -11.74
C ILE A 76 10.26 11.81 -12.70
N LYS A 77 9.98 13.08 -13.01
CA LYS A 77 10.82 13.91 -13.89
C LYS A 77 12.22 14.10 -13.30
N SER A 78 12.34 14.33 -11.99
CA SER A 78 13.63 14.51 -11.31
C SER A 78 14.47 13.24 -11.37
N ALA A 79 13.87 12.09 -11.11
CA ALA A 79 14.55 10.80 -11.21
C ALA A 79 14.94 10.46 -12.67
N TYR A 80 14.06 10.74 -13.63
CA TYR A 80 14.35 10.59 -15.06
C TYR A 80 15.49 11.51 -15.51
N GLN A 81 15.46 12.77 -15.07
CA GLN A 81 16.52 13.75 -15.34
C GLN A 81 17.88 13.28 -14.81
N LYS A 82 17.92 12.77 -13.57
CA LYS A 82 19.14 12.17 -13.02
C LYS A 82 19.67 11.03 -13.88
N LEU A 83 18.79 10.17 -14.41
CA LEU A 83 19.19 9.11 -15.34
C LEU A 83 19.75 9.70 -16.65
N CYS A 84 19.13 10.73 -17.23
CA CYS A 84 19.65 11.37 -18.44
C CYS A 84 21.08 11.91 -18.26
N TYR A 85 21.40 12.49 -17.09
CA TYR A 85 22.75 12.99 -16.80
C TYR A 85 23.79 11.90 -16.50
N SER A 86 23.35 10.74 -16.01
CA SER A 86 24.27 9.70 -15.49
C SER A 86 24.44 8.53 -16.47
N TYR A 87 23.43 8.26 -17.29
CA TYR A 87 23.41 7.07 -18.14
C TYR A 87 24.38 7.15 -19.30
N LYS A 88 25.22 6.12 -19.39
CA LYS A 88 26.05 5.83 -20.57
C LYS A 88 25.67 4.46 -21.12
N PRO A 89 25.71 4.22 -22.44
CA PRO A 89 25.45 2.90 -23.00
C PRO A 89 26.23 1.80 -22.27
N GLY A 90 25.53 0.73 -21.87
CA GLY A 90 26.08 -0.38 -21.08
C GLY A 90 26.06 -0.18 -19.56
N SER A 91 25.53 0.94 -19.05
CA SER A 91 25.31 1.13 -17.61
C SER A 91 24.09 0.34 -17.13
N ASP A 92 24.16 -0.20 -15.92
CA ASP A 92 23.04 -0.89 -15.28
C ASP A 92 22.21 0.10 -14.47
N ILE A 93 20.89 -0.07 -14.49
CA ILE A 93 19.93 0.78 -13.74
C ILE A 93 19.27 -0.06 -12.66
N TYR A 94 19.38 0.39 -11.41
CA TYR A 94 18.74 -0.17 -10.22
C TYR A 94 17.78 0.87 -9.65
N LEU A 95 16.52 0.51 -9.47
CA LEU A 95 15.49 1.40 -8.94
C LEU A 95 14.95 0.87 -7.63
N PHE A 96 14.89 1.72 -6.61
CA PHE A 96 14.35 1.38 -5.29
C PHE A 96 13.33 2.40 -4.84
N GLY A 97 12.24 1.94 -4.22
CA GLY A 97 11.31 2.87 -3.60
C GLY A 97 10.39 2.26 -2.57
N PHE A 98 9.87 3.10 -1.69
CA PHE A 98 8.89 2.73 -0.66
C PHE A 98 7.61 3.53 -0.86
N SER A 99 6.44 2.91 -0.69
CA SER A 99 5.16 3.62 -0.66
C SER A 99 4.88 4.39 -1.97
N ARG A 100 4.69 5.72 -1.92
CA ARG A 100 4.61 6.58 -3.14
C ARG A 100 5.95 6.69 -3.89
N GLY A 101 7.08 6.49 -3.22
CA GLY A 101 8.39 6.34 -3.86
C GLY A 101 8.47 5.06 -4.70
N ALA A 102 7.85 3.97 -4.23
CA ALA A 102 7.69 2.75 -5.02
C ALA A 102 6.83 2.98 -6.28
N TYR A 103 5.74 3.76 -6.17
CA TYR A 103 4.99 4.21 -7.35
C TYR A 103 5.88 5.02 -8.31
N THR A 104 6.72 5.92 -7.77
CA THR A 104 7.61 6.77 -8.56
C THR A 104 8.56 5.94 -9.41
N VAL A 105 9.26 4.96 -8.81
CA VAL A 105 10.22 4.13 -9.56
C VAL A 105 9.55 3.15 -10.53
N ARG A 106 8.36 2.64 -10.20
CA ARG A 106 7.55 1.84 -11.14
C ARG A 106 7.07 2.67 -12.33
N SER A 107 6.66 3.91 -12.08
CA SER A 107 6.27 4.83 -13.15
C SER A 107 7.46 5.27 -13.99
N LEU A 108 8.62 5.46 -13.36
CA LEU A 108 9.87 5.76 -14.06
C LEU A 108 10.27 4.63 -15.01
N SER A 109 10.13 3.38 -14.59
CA SER A 109 10.43 2.24 -15.48
C SER A 109 9.48 2.15 -16.67
N GLY A 110 8.17 2.35 -16.43
CA GLY A 110 7.18 2.46 -17.50
C GLY A 110 7.43 3.65 -18.44
N PHE A 111 7.88 4.78 -17.89
CA PHE A 111 8.20 5.98 -18.66
C PHE A 111 9.40 5.75 -19.58
N ILE A 112 10.49 5.17 -19.06
CA ILE A 112 11.68 4.81 -19.87
C ILE A 112 11.31 3.78 -20.94
N ALA A 113 10.47 2.80 -20.59
CA ALA A 113 10.01 1.79 -21.54
C ALA A 113 9.21 2.40 -22.69
N SER A 114 8.27 3.30 -22.38
CA SER A 114 7.36 3.89 -23.35
C SER A 114 8.02 4.95 -24.23
N CYS A 115 8.82 5.84 -23.63
CA CYS A 115 9.38 7.00 -24.33
C CYS A 115 10.86 6.84 -24.71
N GLY A 116 11.57 5.90 -24.09
CA GLY A 116 13.02 5.81 -24.15
C GLY A 116 13.72 6.71 -23.13
N LEU A 117 15.06 6.69 -23.14
CA LEU A 117 15.89 7.54 -22.29
C LEU A 117 16.56 8.64 -23.10
N LEU A 118 16.19 9.90 -22.83
CA LEU A 118 16.64 11.07 -23.57
C LEU A 118 18.15 11.26 -23.46
N LYS A 119 18.80 11.58 -24.59
CA LYS A 119 20.17 12.10 -24.64
C LYS A 119 20.13 13.60 -24.54
N ILE A 120 20.92 14.15 -23.63
CA ILE A 120 20.91 15.57 -23.29
C ILE A 120 22.21 16.29 -23.68
N ASP A 121 23.07 15.63 -24.46
CA ASP A 121 24.34 16.18 -24.92
C ASP A 121 24.13 17.52 -25.65
N GLY A 122 24.73 18.60 -25.12
CA GLY A 122 24.65 19.93 -25.71
C GLY A 122 23.33 20.69 -25.49
N LEU A 123 22.41 20.16 -24.67
CA LEU A 123 21.18 20.88 -24.30
C LEU A 123 21.39 21.76 -23.07
N GLU A 124 20.84 22.96 -23.10
CA GLU A 124 20.75 23.83 -21.92
C GLU A 124 19.81 23.21 -20.86
N PRO A 125 20.06 23.41 -19.56
CA PRO A 125 19.24 22.80 -18.50
C PRO A 125 17.74 23.09 -18.61
N ALA A 126 17.36 24.29 -19.05
CA ALA A 126 15.94 24.66 -19.26
C ALA A 126 15.28 23.82 -20.37
N GLU A 127 16.03 23.54 -21.43
CA GLU A 127 15.56 22.72 -22.55
C GLU A 127 15.43 21.26 -22.15
N VAL A 128 16.37 20.73 -21.35
CA VAL A 128 16.26 19.38 -20.77
C VAL A 128 14.95 19.21 -20.01
N TRP A 129 14.61 20.15 -19.12
CA TRP A 129 13.36 20.10 -18.38
C TRP A 129 12.12 20.22 -19.28
N ARG A 130 12.17 21.08 -20.31
CA ARG A 130 11.07 21.24 -21.27
C ARG A 130 10.78 19.93 -22.00
N GLN A 131 11.82 19.24 -22.47
CA GLN A 131 11.68 17.96 -23.19
C GLN A 131 11.17 16.86 -22.25
N ILE A 132 11.72 16.75 -21.04
CA ILE A 132 11.27 15.77 -20.03
C ILE A 132 9.79 15.98 -19.67
N ASP A 133 9.35 17.23 -19.48
CA ASP A 133 7.95 17.55 -19.17
C ASP A 133 7.01 17.16 -20.32
N GLN A 134 7.41 17.41 -21.57
CA GLN A 134 6.65 17.00 -22.75
C GLN A 134 6.60 15.48 -22.90
N LEU A 135 7.74 14.79 -22.74
CA LEU A 135 7.79 13.32 -22.78
C LEU A 135 6.86 12.70 -21.72
N LEU A 136 6.91 13.21 -20.48
CA LEU A 136 6.06 12.69 -19.42
C LEU A 136 4.58 12.94 -19.74
N LYS A 137 4.20 14.20 -20.03
CA LYS A 137 2.78 14.58 -20.17
C LYS A 137 2.16 14.04 -21.46
N ARG A 138 2.83 14.21 -22.59
CA ARG A 138 2.27 13.91 -23.92
C ARG A 138 2.62 12.51 -24.39
N GLY A 139 3.83 12.02 -24.07
CA GLY A 139 4.25 10.66 -24.39
C GLY A 139 3.70 9.61 -23.42
N TYR A 140 4.03 9.72 -22.13
CA TYR A 140 3.73 8.66 -21.16
C TYR A 140 2.32 8.73 -20.57
N ARG A 141 1.93 9.89 -20.03
CA ARG A 141 0.65 10.08 -19.33
C ARG A 141 -0.54 10.04 -20.30
N ARG A 142 -0.48 10.83 -21.38
CA ARG A 142 -1.60 10.99 -22.33
C ARG A 142 -1.49 10.13 -23.59
N LYS A 143 -0.30 9.59 -23.91
CA LYS A 143 -0.03 8.81 -25.12
C LYS A 143 -0.52 9.51 -26.41
N LEU A 144 -0.34 10.84 -26.47
CA LEU A 144 -0.71 11.67 -27.61
C LEU A 144 0.38 11.76 -28.66
N GLU A 145 1.63 11.56 -28.24
CA GLU A 145 2.81 11.59 -29.10
C GLU A 145 3.64 10.34 -28.86
N ASP A 146 4.23 9.84 -29.93
CA ASP A 146 5.05 8.65 -29.91
C ASP A 146 6.49 8.96 -30.31
N ARG A 147 7.30 7.90 -30.45
CA ARG A 147 8.72 8.06 -30.76
C ARG A 147 8.99 8.81 -32.07
N SER A 148 8.13 8.66 -33.07
CA SER A 148 8.31 9.30 -34.37
C SER A 148 8.14 10.81 -34.31
N ASP A 149 7.22 11.30 -33.48
CA ASP A 149 7.01 12.74 -33.25
C ASP A 149 8.27 13.39 -32.65
N TRP A 150 8.86 12.74 -31.65
CA TRP A 150 10.08 13.24 -30.98
C TRP A 150 11.30 13.19 -31.90
N ASP A 151 11.43 12.14 -32.70
CA ASP A 151 12.52 12.00 -33.68
C ASP A 151 12.40 13.10 -34.77
N ALA A 152 11.17 13.49 -35.17
CA ALA A 152 10.91 14.58 -36.11
C ALA A 152 11.28 15.97 -35.54
N LEU A 153 11.16 16.15 -34.22
CA LEU A 153 11.67 17.33 -33.50
C LEU A 153 13.20 17.32 -33.32
N GLY A 154 13.88 16.28 -33.82
CA GLY A 154 15.33 16.14 -33.74
C GLY A 154 15.84 15.62 -32.39
N TRP A 155 14.95 15.21 -31.48
CA TRP A 155 15.34 14.71 -30.16
C TRP A 155 16.09 13.39 -30.29
N LYS A 156 17.03 13.14 -29.38
CA LYS A 156 17.92 11.97 -29.42
C LYS A 156 17.75 11.18 -28.13
N PHE A 157 17.89 9.85 -28.24
CA PHE A 157 17.75 8.95 -27.10
C PHE A 157 18.82 7.86 -27.13
N HIS A 158 19.05 7.23 -25.98
CA HIS A 158 20.01 6.13 -25.84
C HIS A 158 19.56 4.84 -26.51
N ASN A 159 18.25 4.62 -26.60
CA ASN A 159 17.65 3.47 -27.28
C ASN A 159 17.15 3.83 -28.69
N LYS A 160 17.17 2.82 -29.57
CA LYS A 160 16.51 2.87 -30.88
C LYS A 160 14.98 2.81 -30.69
N PRO A 161 14.20 3.28 -31.68
CA PRO A 161 12.76 3.02 -31.71
C PRO A 161 12.46 1.52 -31.50
N ASN A 162 11.44 1.21 -30.70
CA ASN A 162 11.01 -0.16 -30.33
C ASN A 162 12.04 -1.01 -29.56
N ALA A 163 13.17 -0.43 -29.13
CA ALA A 163 14.09 -1.04 -28.17
C ALA A 163 13.96 -0.32 -26.82
N SER A 164 14.13 -1.03 -25.72
CA SER A 164 14.12 -0.42 -24.38
C SER A 164 15.52 -0.35 -23.79
N VAL A 165 15.76 0.68 -22.97
CA VAL A 165 16.90 0.68 -22.05
C VAL A 165 16.63 -0.37 -20.97
N PRO A 166 17.52 -1.36 -20.78
CA PRO A 166 17.29 -2.43 -19.80
C PRO A 166 17.39 -1.86 -18.38
N ILE A 167 16.46 -2.27 -17.52
CA ILE A 167 16.48 -1.99 -16.10
C ILE A 167 16.88 -3.29 -15.41
N ARG A 168 18.03 -3.27 -14.72
CA ARG A 168 18.62 -4.46 -14.10
C ARG A 168 17.73 -4.97 -12.97
N PHE A 169 17.28 -4.06 -12.11
CA PHE A 169 16.55 -4.42 -10.90
C PHE A 169 15.55 -3.32 -10.50
N ILE A 170 14.35 -3.72 -10.07
CA ILE A 170 13.41 -2.85 -9.35
C ILE A 170 13.05 -3.50 -8.01
N GLY A 171 13.38 -2.83 -6.92
CA GLY A 171 13.03 -3.23 -5.56
C GLY A 171 12.06 -2.26 -4.92
N VAL A 172 10.89 -2.73 -4.50
CA VAL A 172 9.88 -1.87 -3.87
C VAL A 172 9.38 -2.42 -2.54
N TRP A 173 9.13 -1.52 -1.59
CA TRP A 173 8.43 -1.81 -0.33
C TRP A 173 7.02 -1.21 -0.39
N ASP A 174 6.02 -2.05 -0.14
CA ASP A 174 4.59 -1.75 0.01
C ASP A 174 4.07 -0.62 -0.89
N THR A 175 4.16 -0.79 -2.22
CA THR A 175 3.64 0.20 -3.18
C THR A 175 2.20 0.55 -2.88
N VAL A 176 1.89 1.85 -2.73
CA VAL A 176 0.52 2.36 -2.61
C VAL A 176 0.22 3.35 -3.73
N GLY A 177 -1.05 3.42 -4.12
CA GLY A 177 -1.48 4.21 -5.27
C GLY A 177 -1.36 5.73 -5.10
N ALA A 178 -1.35 6.42 -6.25
CA ALA A 178 -1.44 7.87 -6.44
C ALA A 178 -2.35 8.63 -5.45
N LEU A 179 -3.54 8.07 -5.30
CA LEU A 179 -4.70 8.67 -4.64
C LEU A 179 -4.87 8.18 -3.18
N GLY A 180 -4.02 7.25 -2.73
CA GLY A 180 -4.21 6.47 -1.50
C GLY A 180 -3.50 7.01 -0.25
N ILE A 181 -2.66 8.04 -0.34
CA ILE A 181 -2.15 8.72 0.85
C ILE A 181 -2.72 10.14 0.85
N PRO A 182 -3.45 10.54 1.91
CA PRO A 182 -3.89 11.93 2.06
C PRO A 182 -2.67 12.84 1.97
N ASP A 183 -2.60 13.68 0.95
CA ASP A 183 -1.70 14.83 0.90
C ASP A 183 -2.57 16.05 1.23
N ASP A 184 -2.08 17.04 1.97
CA ASP A 184 -2.88 18.20 2.38
C ASP A 184 -3.50 18.93 1.16
N MET A 185 -2.86 18.80 0.00
CA MET A 185 -3.37 19.25 -1.31
C MET A 185 -4.27 18.24 -2.05
N ALA A 186 -4.15 16.94 -1.77
CA ALA A 186 -5.02 15.90 -2.35
C ALA A 186 -6.44 15.90 -1.78
N LEU A 187 -6.64 16.59 -0.67
CA LEU A 187 -7.96 16.81 -0.08
C LEU A 187 -8.77 17.85 -0.84
N LEU A 188 -8.08 18.77 -1.52
CA LEU A 188 -8.66 19.60 -2.57
C LEU A 188 -8.86 18.81 -3.89
N ASN A 189 -8.14 17.70 -4.11
CA ASN A 189 -8.27 16.83 -5.30
C ASN A 189 -9.49 15.90 -5.30
N LEU A 190 -10.30 15.87 -4.24
CA LEU A 190 -11.61 15.24 -4.33
C LEU A 190 -12.52 15.93 -5.38
N LEU A 191 -12.08 17.07 -5.94
CA LEU A 191 -12.73 17.84 -7.00
C LEU A 191 -12.02 17.80 -8.38
N ASP A 192 -10.83 17.19 -8.51
CA ASP A 192 -10.08 17.16 -9.79
C ASP A 192 -10.34 15.86 -10.58
N ASP A 193 -10.17 15.92 -11.91
CA ASP A 193 -10.49 14.82 -12.82
C ASP A 193 -9.57 13.60 -12.57
N ARG A 194 -10.13 12.59 -11.90
CA ARG A 194 -9.46 11.35 -11.48
C ARG A 194 -8.81 10.57 -12.63
N ASN A 195 -9.22 10.82 -13.88
CA ASN A 195 -8.62 10.21 -15.07
C ASN A 195 -7.18 10.68 -15.34
N ARG A 196 -6.75 11.83 -14.78
CA ARG A 196 -5.40 12.38 -14.99
C ARG A 196 -4.27 11.64 -14.27
N TYR A 197 -4.60 10.80 -13.28
CA TYR A 197 -3.62 10.22 -12.35
C TYR A 197 -3.74 8.69 -12.22
N THR A 198 -4.32 8.07 -13.25
CA THR A 198 -4.42 6.62 -13.35
C THR A 198 -3.03 5.98 -13.34
N PHE A 199 -2.91 4.80 -12.73
CA PHE A 199 -1.76 3.93 -12.95
C PHE A 199 -1.74 3.65 -14.47
N HIS A 200 -0.74 4.13 -15.20
CA HIS A 200 -0.73 3.90 -16.65
C HIS A 200 -0.42 2.46 -17.00
N ASP A 201 0.17 1.70 -16.06
CA ASP A 201 0.41 0.28 -16.20
C ASP A 201 0.73 -0.43 -14.86
N THR A 202 -0.16 -1.27 -14.32
CA THR A 202 0.17 -2.15 -13.17
C THR A 202 0.98 -3.37 -13.60
N THR A 203 1.17 -3.57 -14.90
CA THR A 203 2.03 -4.61 -15.45
C THR A 203 3.50 -4.16 -15.42
N LEU A 204 4.40 -5.13 -15.33
CA LEU A 204 5.82 -4.89 -15.36
C LEU A 204 6.33 -4.96 -16.80
N HIS A 205 6.89 -3.86 -17.31
CA HIS A 205 7.42 -3.84 -18.67
C HIS A 205 8.62 -4.80 -18.84
N ASN A 206 8.71 -5.46 -20.01
CA ASN A 206 9.75 -6.44 -20.38
C ASN A 206 11.21 -5.90 -20.35
N SER A 207 11.39 -4.59 -20.19
CA SER A 207 12.70 -3.97 -20.01
C SER A 207 13.28 -4.23 -18.62
N VAL A 208 12.44 -4.56 -17.64
CA VAL A 208 12.85 -4.90 -16.28
C VAL A 208 13.28 -6.37 -16.24
N LYS A 209 14.52 -6.63 -15.81
CA LYS A 209 15.07 -7.99 -15.74
C LYS A 209 14.64 -8.72 -14.47
N THR A 210 14.71 -8.04 -13.34
CA THR A 210 14.36 -8.59 -12.04
C THR A 210 13.52 -7.57 -11.25
N ALA A 211 12.43 -8.02 -10.64
CA ALA A 211 11.57 -7.19 -9.81
C ALA A 211 11.22 -7.86 -8.47
N ARG A 212 11.24 -7.07 -7.39
CA ARG A 212 11.02 -7.50 -6.02
C ARG A 212 10.05 -6.56 -5.33
N HIS A 213 9.00 -7.09 -4.71
CA HIS A 213 8.02 -6.32 -3.94
C HIS A 213 7.82 -6.95 -2.56
N ALA A 214 8.32 -6.29 -1.52
CA ALA A 214 8.01 -6.63 -0.13
C ALA A 214 6.69 -5.96 0.26
N VAL A 215 5.66 -6.73 0.62
CA VAL A 215 4.30 -6.23 0.85
C VAL A 215 3.90 -6.43 2.31
N ALA A 216 3.36 -5.40 2.96
CA ALA A 216 2.94 -5.48 4.36
C ALA A 216 1.66 -6.34 4.51
N MET A 217 1.63 -7.37 5.34
CA MET A 217 0.41 -8.17 5.46
C MET A 217 -0.62 -7.58 6.44
N ASP A 218 -0.19 -6.73 7.39
CA ASP A 218 -1.02 -6.29 8.53
C ASP A 218 -1.57 -4.87 8.44
N GLU A 219 -1.31 -4.16 7.35
CA GLU A 219 -1.83 -2.81 7.15
C GLU A 219 -3.35 -2.81 6.88
N ARG A 220 -4.09 -2.00 7.66
CA ARG A 220 -5.55 -1.96 7.69
C ARG A 220 -6.14 -0.63 7.21
N ARG A 221 -5.36 0.42 7.04
CA ARG A 221 -5.85 1.70 6.49
C ARG A 221 -6.32 1.46 5.07
N ALA A 222 -7.59 1.78 4.79
CA ALA A 222 -8.18 1.48 3.48
C ALA A 222 -7.51 2.25 2.34
N THR A 223 -6.91 3.40 2.63
CA THR A 223 -6.21 4.19 1.62
C THR A 223 -4.80 3.63 1.33
N PHE A 224 -4.24 2.83 2.24
CA PHE A 224 -2.93 2.18 2.10
C PHE A 224 -3.02 0.77 1.54
N GLN A 225 -4.02 0.46 0.72
CA GLN A 225 -4.03 -0.83 0.05
C GLN A 225 -2.88 -0.97 -0.95
N PRO A 226 -2.26 -2.16 -1.05
CA PRO A 226 -1.09 -2.33 -1.89
C PRO A 226 -1.50 -2.36 -3.36
N THR A 227 -0.70 -1.72 -4.20
CA THR A 227 -0.76 -1.92 -5.65
C THR A 227 0.18 -3.04 -6.01
N LEU A 228 -0.33 -4.26 -6.19
CA LEU A 228 0.47 -5.41 -6.60
C LEU A 228 0.90 -5.28 -8.08
N TRP A 229 1.88 -6.07 -8.51
CA TRP A 229 2.07 -6.30 -9.94
C TRP A 229 1.06 -7.34 -10.41
N THR A 230 0.41 -7.07 -11.53
CA THR A 230 -0.58 -7.97 -12.14
C THR A 230 -0.04 -8.48 -13.47
N GLU A 231 -0.54 -9.63 -13.92
CA GLU A 231 -0.24 -10.19 -15.26
C GLU A 231 1.26 -10.41 -15.52
N VAL A 232 2.01 -10.79 -14.48
CA VAL A 232 3.44 -11.09 -14.60
C VAL A 232 3.65 -12.26 -15.57
N PRO A 233 4.33 -12.06 -16.72
CA PRO A 233 4.68 -13.16 -17.61
C PRO A 233 5.60 -14.16 -16.92
N ALA A 234 5.37 -15.46 -17.10
CA ALA A 234 6.16 -16.52 -16.46
C ALA A 234 7.68 -16.46 -16.73
N ALA A 235 8.09 -15.78 -17.81
CA ALA A 235 9.48 -15.58 -18.17
C ALA A 235 10.17 -14.40 -17.47
N GLN A 236 9.44 -13.53 -16.78
CA GLN A 236 10.01 -12.42 -16.01
C GLN A 236 10.32 -12.87 -14.57
N ASP A 237 11.51 -12.51 -14.07
CA ASP A 237 11.89 -12.78 -12.69
C ASP A 237 11.25 -11.76 -11.74
N VAL A 238 10.05 -12.08 -11.25
CA VAL A 238 9.30 -11.25 -10.29
C VAL A 238 9.00 -12.04 -9.02
N LYS A 239 9.31 -11.47 -7.87
CA LYS A 239 8.83 -11.96 -6.57
C LYS A 239 8.07 -10.86 -5.86
N GLN A 240 6.84 -11.16 -5.47
CA GLN A 240 6.07 -10.35 -4.51
C GLN A 240 5.80 -11.23 -3.30
N LEU A 241 6.30 -10.82 -2.13
CA LEU A 241 6.18 -11.62 -0.91
C LEU A 241 5.53 -10.78 0.18
N TRP A 242 4.64 -11.42 0.93
CA TRP A 242 4.03 -10.86 2.12
C TRP A 242 5.01 -10.96 3.31
N PHE A 243 5.23 -9.82 3.97
CA PHE A 243 6.05 -9.68 5.17
C PHE A 243 5.14 -9.33 6.37
N PRO A 244 5.51 -9.76 7.60
CA PRO A 244 4.77 -9.42 8.79
C PRO A 244 4.88 -7.91 9.08
N GLY A 245 3.81 -7.34 9.64
CA GLY A 245 3.75 -5.95 10.05
C GLY A 245 2.94 -5.03 9.12
N VAL A 246 2.77 -3.79 9.58
CA VAL A 246 2.08 -2.72 8.84
C VAL A 246 3.01 -2.03 7.84
N HIS A 247 2.52 -0.99 7.14
CA HIS A 247 3.24 -0.32 6.04
C HIS A 247 4.71 0.03 6.36
N SER A 248 4.96 0.68 7.50
CA SER A 248 6.31 1.10 7.91
C SER A 248 7.08 0.00 8.68
N ASP A 249 6.43 -1.08 9.11
CA ASP A 249 7.13 -2.29 9.58
C ASP A 249 7.79 -3.04 8.40
N VAL A 250 7.42 -2.75 7.16
CA VAL A 250 8.07 -3.29 5.94
C VAL A 250 8.94 -2.26 5.26
N GLY A 251 8.47 -1.01 5.18
CA GLY A 251 9.20 0.10 4.55
C GLY A 251 10.25 0.79 5.42
N GLY A 252 10.26 0.54 6.73
CA GLY A 252 11.02 1.30 7.71
C GLY A 252 10.38 2.65 8.05
N GLY A 253 10.91 3.31 9.07
CA GLY A 253 10.37 4.57 9.59
C GLY A 253 10.03 4.57 11.08
N TYR A 254 10.04 3.39 11.72
CA TYR A 254 9.88 3.23 13.16
C TYR A 254 11.22 3.00 13.85
N TYR A 255 11.27 3.34 15.14
CA TYR A 255 12.42 3.08 16.00
C TYR A 255 12.66 1.57 16.19
N GLU A 256 11.62 0.83 16.59
CA GLU A 256 11.63 -0.63 16.59
C GLU A 256 11.52 -1.13 15.14
N ASN A 257 12.57 -1.78 14.63
CA ASN A 257 12.73 -2.00 13.19
C ASN A 257 13.12 -3.43 12.81
N GLY A 258 13.04 -4.40 13.71
CA GLY A 258 13.35 -5.81 13.45
C GLY A 258 12.48 -6.43 12.35
N LEU A 259 11.20 -6.05 12.25
CA LEU A 259 10.34 -6.44 11.13
C LEU A 259 10.82 -5.81 9.81
N ALA A 260 11.16 -4.52 9.84
CA ALA A 260 11.62 -3.77 8.67
C ALA A 260 13.01 -4.24 8.21
N ASP A 261 13.83 -4.73 9.14
CA ASP A 261 15.13 -5.33 8.89
C ASP A 261 15.00 -6.64 8.12
N GLY A 262 13.96 -7.43 8.38
CA GLY A 262 13.66 -8.61 7.57
C GLY A 262 13.38 -8.26 6.11
N ALA A 263 12.57 -7.24 5.86
CA ALA A 263 12.30 -6.78 4.50
C ALA A 263 13.51 -6.10 3.83
N LEU A 264 14.34 -5.38 4.60
CA LEU A 264 15.57 -4.76 4.11
C LEU A 264 16.64 -5.80 3.75
N GLN A 265 16.86 -6.78 4.62
CA GLN A 265 17.83 -7.87 4.39
C GLN A 265 17.47 -8.62 3.11
N TRP A 266 16.21 -9.04 2.96
CA TRP A 266 15.75 -9.72 1.76
C TRP A 266 16.00 -8.89 0.49
N MET A 267 15.68 -7.58 0.52
CA MET A 267 15.91 -6.71 -0.63
C MET A 267 17.40 -6.56 -0.98
N ILE A 268 18.28 -6.45 0.04
CA ILE A 268 19.73 -6.38 -0.14
C ILE A 268 20.25 -7.66 -0.78
N GLU A 269 19.80 -8.83 -0.32
CA GLU A 269 20.21 -10.13 -0.84
C GLU A 269 19.78 -10.31 -2.31
N GLU A 270 18.52 -9.99 -2.63
CA GLU A 270 18.01 -10.08 -4.01
C GLU A 270 18.71 -9.10 -4.96
N ALA A 271 18.99 -7.87 -4.51
CA ALA A 271 19.74 -6.90 -5.30
C ALA A 271 21.22 -7.30 -5.47
N SER A 272 21.83 -7.90 -4.43
CA SER A 272 23.20 -8.42 -4.47
C SER A 272 23.36 -9.56 -5.46
N ALA A 273 22.37 -10.46 -5.50
CA ALA A 273 22.31 -11.53 -6.50
C ALA A 273 22.25 -10.98 -7.95
N CYS A 274 21.77 -9.75 -8.13
CA CYS A 274 21.73 -9.05 -9.41
C CYS A 274 22.96 -8.17 -9.69
N GLY A 275 23.98 -8.22 -8.83
CA GLY A 275 25.29 -7.57 -9.04
C GLY A 275 25.52 -6.29 -8.23
N LEU A 276 24.50 -5.75 -7.55
CA LEU A 276 24.66 -4.54 -6.72
C LEU A 276 25.51 -4.85 -5.48
N GLN A 277 26.53 -4.03 -5.21
CA GLN A 277 27.39 -4.23 -4.04
C GLN A 277 27.03 -3.29 -2.89
N PHE A 278 27.20 -3.80 -1.68
CA PHE A 278 26.90 -3.07 -0.44
C PHE A 278 28.14 -3.01 0.45
N ASN A 279 28.24 -1.94 1.24
CA ASN A 279 29.31 -1.73 2.21
C ASN A 279 28.99 -2.46 3.53
N ASN A 280 29.94 -2.44 4.47
CA ASN A 280 29.83 -3.16 5.75
C ASN A 280 28.67 -2.70 6.66
N ALA A 281 28.00 -1.57 6.38
CA ALA A 281 26.86 -1.11 7.18
C ALA A 281 25.70 -2.10 7.19
N ILE A 282 25.58 -2.98 6.18
CA ILE A 282 24.54 -4.02 6.15
C ILE A 282 24.61 -4.99 7.34
N LYS A 283 25.77 -5.11 8.01
CA LYS A 283 25.93 -5.92 9.23
C LYS A 283 25.13 -5.38 10.42
N GLN A 284 24.62 -4.15 10.32
CA GLN A 284 23.76 -3.54 11.34
C GLN A 284 22.30 -3.96 11.21
N VAL A 285 21.91 -4.56 10.07
CA VAL A 285 20.55 -5.08 9.85
C VAL A 285 20.37 -6.35 10.69
N LYS A 286 19.39 -6.33 11.59
CA LYS A 286 19.06 -7.38 12.54
C LYS A 286 17.58 -7.75 12.45
N PRO A 287 17.22 -8.61 11.48
CA PRO A 287 15.85 -9.09 11.34
C PRO A 287 15.39 -9.80 12.61
N ASP A 288 14.18 -9.48 13.04
CA ASP A 288 13.53 -10.16 14.16
C ASP A 288 12.03 -10.28 13.88
N TYR A 289 11.57 -11.50 13.63
CA TYR A 289 10.17 -11.78 13.36
C TYR A 289 9.30 -11.74 14.63
N HIS A 290 9.89 -11.62 15.82
CA HIS A 290 9.20 -11.38 17.09
C HIS A 290 9.10 -9.90 17.47
N ASP A 291 9.73 -8.99 16.71
CA ASP A 291 9.73 -7.58 17.05
C ASP A 291 8.31 -6.97 17.02
N MET A 292 8.19 -5.79 17.59
CA MET A 292 6.95 -5.05 17.73
C MET A 292 6.29 -4.80 16.37
N MET A 293 5.02 -5.20 16.25
CA MET A 293 4.16 -4.76 15.15
C MET A 293 3.43 -3.50 15.60
N HIS A 294 3.57 -2.43 14.84
CA HIS A 294 2.99 -1.13 15.18
C HIS A 294 1.51 -1.06 14.79
N ASP A 295 0.75 -0.21 15.49
CA ASP A 295 -0.59 0.16 15.05
C ASP A 295 -0.52 1.36 14.10
N SER A 296 -0.78 1.12 12.82
CA SER A 296 -0.79 2.18 11.80
C SER A 296 -2.03 3.07 11.86
N CYS A 297 -3.05 2.69 12.64
CA CYS A 297 -4.31 3.41 12.81
C CYS A 297 -4.32 4.28 14.09
N ASP A 298 -3.19 4.91 14.41
CA ASP A 298 -3.04 5.84 15.55
C ASP A 298 -3.07 7.32 15.12
N GLY A 299 -3.20 8.23 16.09
CA GLY A 299 -3.15 9.67 15.91
C GLY A 299 -4.23 10.16 14.95
N VAL A 300 -3.82 10.92 13.93
CA VAL A 300 -4.74 11.40 12.88
C VAL A 300 -5.24 10.29 11.96
N PHE A 301 -4.54 9.15 11.88
CA PHE A 301 -4.93 8.03 11.01
C PHE A 301 -6.05 7.17 11.59
N ASN A 302 -6.32 7.27 12.90
CA ASN A 302 -7.46 6.60 13.55
C ASN A 302 -8.82 7.05 12.98
N LEU A 303 -8.82 8.16 12.23
CA LEU A 303 -9.98 8.77 11.60
C LEU A 303 -10.32 8.17 10.25
N LEU A 304 -9.35 7.50 9.62
CA LEU A 304 -9.51 6.98 8.28
C LEU A 304 -10.29 5.66 8.31
N PRO A 305 -11.11 5.37 7.29
CA PRO A 305 -11.71 4.06 7.14
C PRO A 305 -10.65 2.96 7.12
N THR A 306 -10.94 1.86 7.80
CA THR A 306 -10.12 0.65 7.77
C THR A 306 -10.79 -0.42 6.94
N GLN A 307 -10.01 -1.30 6.32
CA GLN A 307 -10.52 -2.51 5.70
C GLN A 307 -9.51 -3.66 5.84
N PRO A 308 -9.98 -4.91 5.88
CA PRO A 308 -9.10 -6.07 5.77
C PRO A 308 -8.31 -6.05 4.46
N ARG A 309 -7.03 -6.40 4.54
CA ARG A 309 -6.16 -6.56 3.38
C ARG A 309 -6.34 -7.96 2.78
N SER A 310 -6.51 -8.04 1.46
CA SER A 310 -6.56 -9.32 0.73
C SER A 310 -5.15 -9.90 0.65
N ILE A 311 -4.95 -11.06 1.29
CA ILE A 311 -3.69 -11.79 1.30
C ILE A 311 -3.93 -13.21 0.78
N ALA A 312 -2.85 -13.89 0.37
CA ALA A 312 -2.90 -15.30 0.00
C ALA A 312 -3.25 -16.17 1.23
N ASN A 313 -3.65 -17.42 1.01
CA ASN A 313 -3.91 -18.34 2.12
C ASN A 313 -2.57 -18.79 2.73
N LEU A 314 -2.34 -18.48 4.01
CA LEU A 314 -1.10 -18.81 4.72
C LEU A 314 -0.75 -20.31 4.75
N VAL A 315 -1.76 -21.18 4.68
CA VAL A 315 -1.59 -22.64 4.81
C VAL A 315 -1.47 -23.30 3.44
N THR A 316 -2.29 -22.90 2.47
CA THR A 316 -2.31 -23.54 1.14
C THR A 316 -1.47 -22.83 0.09
N GLN A 317 -1.01 -21.61 0.37
CA GLN A 317 -0.21 -20.79 -0.53
C GLN A 317 1.02 -20.16 0.17
N PRO A 318 1.84 -20.96 0.91
CA PRO A 318 2.95 -20.43 1.70
C PRO A 318 4.03 -19.73 0.85
N ASP A 319 4.18 -20.10 -0.43
CA ASP A 319 5.17 -19.52 -1.35
C ASP A 319 4.95 -18.03 -1.65
N HIS A 320 3.79 -17.48 -1.28
CA HIS A 320 3.49 -16.04 -1.38
C HIS A 320 4.01 -15.24 -0.18
N PHE A 321 4.54 -15.90 0.85
CA PHE A 321 4.98 -15.28 2.09
C PHE A 321 6.48 -15.37 2.23
N HIS A 322 7.08 -14.33 2.82
CA HIS A 322 8.45 -14.42 3.28
C HIS A 322 8.51 -15.32 4.53
N ASP A 323 9.64 -16.00 4.73
CA ASP A 323 9.86 -16.94 5.83
C ASP A 323 9.60 -16.31 7.21
N SER A 324 9.85 -15.00 7.37
CA SER A 324 9.52 -14.27 8.61
C SER A 324 8.01 -14.19 8.91
N ALA A 325 7.15 -14.11 7.90
CA ALA A 325 5.70 -14.11 8.09
C ALA A 325 5.21 -15.50 8.55
N LEU A 326 5.75 -16.56 7.93
CA LEU A 326 5.43 -17.94 8.29
C LEU A 326 5.91 -18.28 9.71
N LYS A 327 7.15 -17.91 10.05
CA LYS A 327 7.68 -18.07 11.42
C LYS A 327 6.86 -17.33 12.47
N ARG A 328 6.47 -16.08 12.20
CA ARG A 328 5.61 -15.32 13.12
C ARG A 328 4.20 -15.91 13.22
N HIS A 329 3.66 -16.52 12.16
CA HIS A 329 2.40 -17.23 12.20
C HIS A 329 2.43 -18.42 13.16
N ASP A 330 3.49 -19.23 13.08
CA ASP A 330 3.65 -20.44 13.89
C ASP A 330 4.10 -20.13 15.33
N ASP A 331 4.93 -19.10 15.50
CA ASP A 331 5.54 -18.68 16.75
C ASP A 331 5.44 -17.14 16.92
N PRO A 332 4.24 -16.59 17.20
CA PRO A 332 4.08 -15.15 17.37
C PRO A 332 4.53 -14.68 18.75
N PRO A 333 4.82 -13.37 18.91
CA PRO A 333 5.01 -12.78 20.23
C PRO A 333 3.82 -13.05 21.14
N ILE A 334 4.07 -13.27 22.44
CA ILE A 334 3.03 -13.58 23.43
C ILE A 334 1.93 -12.51 23.50
N THR A 335 2.25 -11.26 23.18
CA THR A 335 1.31 -10.13 23.13
C THR A 335 0.35 -10.18 21.94
N GLN A 336 0.60 -11.08 20.98
CA GLN A 336 -0.16 -11.21 19.74
C GLN A 336 -0.61 -12.65 19.48
N TYR A 337 -0.46 -13.56 20.45
CA TYR A 337 -0.96 -14.92 20.29
C TYR A 337 -2.50 -14.94 20.43
N PRO A 338 -3.25 -15.51 19.47
CA PRO A 338 -2.78 -16.06 18.21
C PRO A 338 -2.68 -15.00 17.09
N TYR A 339 -1.71 -15.15 16.18
CA TYR A 339 -1.47 -14.22 15.08
C TYR A 339 -1.89 -14.85 13.74
N ARG A 340 -2.76 -14.17 12.99
CA ARG A 340 -3.17 -14.58 11.63
C ARG A 340 -3.60 -16.04 11.52
N GLN A 341 -4.40 -16.54 12.46
CA GLN A 341 -4.88 -17.92 12.42
C GLN A 341 -5.49 -18.24 11.05
N SER A 342 -5.15 -19.40 10.48
CA SER A 342 -5.72 -19.83 9.21
C SER A 342 -6.39 -21.18 9.41
N ARG A 343 -7.69 -21.23 9.10
CA ARG A 343 -8.58 -22.36 9.32
C ARG A 343 -9.23 -22.71 8.00
N ILE A 344 -8.93 -23.91 7.50
CA ILE A 344 -9.61 -24.49 6.35
C ILE A 344 -10.87 -25.20 6.86
N ILE A 345 -12.03 -24.81 6.35
CA ILE A 345 -13.28 -25.47 6.68
C ILE A 345 -13.37 -26.75 5.84
N ALA A 346 -12.71 -27.81 6.32
CA ALA A 346 -13.00 -29.16 5.84
C ALA A 346 -14.43 -29.57 6.27
N THR A 347 -15.01 -30.58 5.62
CA THR A 347 -16.37 -31.15 5.84
C THR A 347 -16.66 -31.71 7.26
N LYS A 348 -15.83 -31.35 8.23
CA LYS A 348 -15.85 -31.64 9.67
C LYS A 348 -16.86 -30.74 10.40
N PRO A 349 -17.13 -30.91 11.72
CA PRO A 349 -18.30 -30.28 12.33
C PRO A 349 -18.20 -28.75 12.27
N PRO A 350 -19.36 -28.08 12.42
CA PRO A 350 -19.51 -26.65 12.26
C PRO A 350 -18.48 -25.88 13.09
N VAL A 351 -17.86 -24.87 12.48
CA VAL A 351 -16.95 -24.00 13.23
C VAL A 351 -17.78 -22.99 13.99
N SER A 352 -17.60 -22.94 15.31
CA SER A 352 -18.22 -21.92 16.18
C SER A 352 -17.17 -20.90 16.62
N LEU A 353 -17.53 -19.62 16.57
CA LEU A 353 -16.68 -18.48 16.88
C LEU A 353 -17.48 -17.44 17.66
N ASP A 354 -16.85 -16.81 18.64
CA ASP A 354 -17.42 -15.64 19.29
C ASP A 354 -17.01 -14.38 18.54
N ILE A 355 -17.99 -13.59 18.10
CA ILE A 355 -17.76 -12.34 17.40
C ILE A 355 -17.98 -11.20 18.38
N SER A 356 -16.91 -10.49 18.71
CA SER A 356 -16.95 -9.34 19.63
C SER A 356 -17.60 -8.14 18.98
N ALA A 357 -18.51 -7.49 19.72
CA ALA A 357 -19.11 -6.23 19.30
C ALA A 357 -18.13 -5.05 19.34
N ARG A 358 -17.04 -5.16 20.11
CA ARG A 358 -16.02 -4.11 20.27
C ARG A 358 -14.97 -4.13 19.16
N SER A 359 -14.84 -5.25 18.47
CA SER A 359 -13.88 -5.39 17.38
C SER A 359 -14.46 -4.82 16.09
N SER A 360 -13.80 -3.80 15.54
CA SER A 360 -14.11 -3.20 14.25
C SER A 360 -13.97 -4.21 13.09
N TRP A 361 -13.13 -5.23 13.27
CA TRP A 361 -12.94 -6.36 12.37
C TRP A 361 -12.56 -7.58 13.21
N ASN A 362 -13.46 -8.54 13.40
CA ASN A 362 -13.10 -9.82 14.01
C ASN A 362 -12.45 -10.71 12.96
N GLU A 363 -11.16 -10.98 13.12
CA GLU A 363 -10.42 -11.92 12.28
C GLU A 363 -10.79 -13.35 12.67
N THR A 364 -11.57 -14.03 11.82
CA THR A 364 -12.08 -15.38 12.12
C THR A 364 -11.07 -16.48 11.83
N GLY A 365 -10.07 -16.16 11.00
CA GLY A 365 -9.14 -17.10 10.40
C GLY A 365 -9.74 -18.05 9.38
N LEU A 366 -11.05 -17.99 9.10
CA LEU A 366 -11.69 -18.89 8.15
C LEU A 366 -11.43 -18.44 6.72
N TRP A 367 -10.88 -19.34 5.91
CA TRP A 367 -10.75 -19.13 4.47
C TRP A 367 -12.00 -19.62 3.74
N LEU A 368 -12.66 -18.74 2.99
CA LEU A 368 -13.82 -19.09 2.17
C LEU A 368 -13.42 -19.18 0.71
N GLU A 369 -13.67 -20.34 0.10
CA GLU A 369 -13.44 -20.57 -1.33
C GLU A 369 -14.53 -20.00 -2.23
N ALA A 370 -14.11 -19.42 -3.37
CA ALA A 370 -14.99 -18.96 -4.43
C ALA A 370 -15.90 -20.06 -4.95
N GLY A 371 -17.18 -19.74 -5.16
CA GLY A 371 -18.16 -20.68 -5.70
C GLY A 371 -18.62 -21.79 -4.74
N VAL A 372 -18.09 -21.86 -3.52
CA VAL A 372 -18.56 -22.77 -2.47
C VAL A 372 -19.68 -22.10 -1.66
N SER A 373 -20.75 -22.84 -1.37
CA SER A 373 -21.86 -22.33 -0.57
C SER A 373 -21.64 -22.62 0.92
N TYR A 374 -21.69 -21.57 1.72
CA TYR A 374 -21.57 -21.63 3.17
C TYR A 374 -22.90 -21.24 3.81
N THR A 375 -23.27 -21.93 4.89
CA THR A 375 -24.41 -21.60 5.73
C THR A 375 -23.91 -21.04 7.05
N PHE A 376 -24.45 -19.88 7.41
CA PHE A 376 -24.14 -19.15 8.63
C PHE A 376 -25.36 -19.18 9.54
N SER A 377 -25.15 -19.34 10.84
CA SER A 377 -26.16 -19.15 11.87
C SER A 377 -25.52 -18.42 13.03
N ALA A 378 -26.23 -17.47 13.63
CA ALA A 378 -25.73 -16.72 14.76
C ALA A 378 -26.77 -16.65 15.87
N SER A 379 -26.29 -16.60 17.12
CA SER A 379 -27.15 -16.57 18.30
C SER A 379 -26.50 -15.74 19.42
N GLY A 380 -27.29 -15.41 20.43
CA GLY A 380 -26.88 -14.53 21.53
C GLY A 380 -27.25 -13.07 21.28
N GLU A 381 -26.77 -12.20 22.16
CA GLU A 381 -27.00 -10.76 22.13
C GLU A 381 -25.71 -10.03 22.46
N TRP A 382 -25.55 -8.85 21.88
CA TRP A 382 -24.48 -7.90 22.20
C TRP A 382 -25.09 -6.51 22.43
N LEU A 383 -24.26 -5.58 22.93
CA LEU A 383 -24.69 -4.24 23.27
C LEU A 383 -24.03 -3.19 22.38
N ASP A 384 -24.86 -2.31 21.82
CA ASP A 384 -24.46 -0.97 21.39
C ASP A 384 -24.71 -0.02 22.56
N SER A 385 -23.65 0.46 23.21
CA SER A 385 -23.76 1.20 24.47
C SER A 385 -24.58 0.40 25.51
N SER A 386 -25.84 0.78 25.74
CA SER A 386 -26.79 0.10 26.64
C SER A 386 -27.91 -0.66 25.92
N ILE A 387 -28.00 -0.55 24.60
CA ILE A 387 -29.06 -1.13 23.77
C ILE A 387 -28.71 -2.58 23.44
N ARG A 388 -29.64 -3.51 23.73
CA ARG A 388 -29.50 -4.93 23.38
C ARG A 388 -29.84 -5.16 21.92
N CYS A 389 -28.94 -5.82 21.22
CA CYS A 389 -29.09 -6.14 19.81
C CYS A 389 -28.83 -7.64 19.61
N GLY A 390 -29.72 -8.30 18.86
CA GLY A 390 -29.46 -9.65 18.35
C GLY A 390 -28.62 -9.60 17.06
N PRO A 391 -28.29 -10.77 16.47
CA PRO A 391 -27.52 -10.83 15.23
C PRO A 391 -28.22 -10.17 14.04
N ASP A 392 -29.55 -10.07 14.04
CA ASP A 392 -30.30 -9.36 13.01
C ASP A 392 -30.26 -7.83 13.12
N GLY A 393 -29.70 -7.30 14.22
CA GLY A 393 -29.64 -5.87 14.51
C GLY A 393 -30.90 -5.36 15.21
N THR A 394 -31.07 -4.04 15.22
CA THR A 394 -32.31 -3.37 15.65
C THR A 394 -33.07 -2.83 14.44
N ASP A 395 -34.40 -2.88 14.53
CA ASP A 395 -35.32 -2.44 13.46
C ASP A 395 -35.83 -1.00 13.66
N ASP A 396 -35.29 -0.27 14.64
CA ASP A 396 -35.88 0.99 15.09
C ASP A 396 -35.61 2.18 14.16
N GLY A 397 -34.74 2.04 13.15
CA GLY A 397 -34.48 3.05 12.11
C GLY A 397 -33.95 4.40 12.63
N ASN A 398 -33.80 4.54 13.95
CA ASN A 398 -33.42 5.74 14.65
C ASN A 398 -31.98 5.59 15.12
N PHE A 399 -31.06 5.99 14.26
CA PHE A 399 -29.72 6.36 14.68
C PHE A 399 -29.86 7.41 15.80
N GLN A 400 -29.55 7.07 17.06
CA GLN A 400 -29.59 8.03 18.17
C GLN A 400 -28.32 8.90 18.11
N PRO A 401 -28.37 10.13 17.56
CA PRO A 401 -27.17 10.93 17.29
C PRO A 401 -26.59 11.57 18.57
N ALA A 402 -27.27 11.40 19.71
CA ALA A 402 -27.05 12.15 20.93
C ALA A 402 -25.76 11.74 21.67
N GLU A 403 -25.35 10.47 21.64
CA GLU A 403 -24.07 10.02 22.22
C GLU A 403 -22.88 10.34 21.30
N VAL A 404 -23.12 10.32 19.98
CA VAL A 404 -22.13 10.63 18.94
C VAL A 404 -21.67 12.10 18.98
N ALA A 405 -22.59 13.03 19.25
CA ALA A 405 -22.28 14.47 19.31
C ALA A 405 -21.33 14.83 20.46
N GLN A 406 -21.35 14.12 21.59
CA GLN A 406 -20.46 14.37 22.73
C GLN A 406 -19.00 13.97 22.43
N LEU A 407 -18.79 12.95 21.59
CA LEU A 407 -17.46 12.46 21.19
C LEU A 407 -16.78 13.40 20.19
N VAL A 408 -17.57 14.18 19.43
CA VAL A 408 -17.09 15.26 18.54
C VAL A 408 -16.52 16.42 19.37
N ALA A 409 -17.15 16.78 20.48
CA ALA A 409 -16.75 17.94 21.28
C ALA A 409 -15.37 17.77 21.94
N SER A 410 -15.00 16.56 22.37
CA SER A 410 -13.75 16.30 23.08
C SER A 410 -12.51 16.18 22.19
N ALA A 411 -12.68 16.05 20.86
CA ALA A 411 -11.57 15.88 19.90
C ALA A 411 -11.15 17.18 19.19
N LEU A 412 -11.87 18.29 19.40
CA LEU A 412 -11.71 19.53 18.62
C LEU A 412 -10.49 20.38 19.00
N GLY A 413 -9.82 20.14 20.13
CA GLY A 413 -8.79 21.06 20.65
C GLY A 413 -7.49 21.18 19.85
N GLN A 414 -7.12 20.19 19.01
CA GLN A 414 -5.83 20.21 18.28
C GLN A 414 -5.93 19.99 16.76
N VAL A 415 -7.14 19.77 16.22
CA VAL A 415 -7.33 19.21 14.87
C VAL A 415 -8.03 20.18 13.89
N GLU A 416 -8.47 21.36 14.37
CA GLU A 416 -9.34 22.28 13.60
C GLU A 416 -8.79 22.72 12.24
N SER A 417 -7.47 22.91 12.11
CA SER A 417 -6.84 23.38 10.85
C SER A 417 -6.92 22.35 9.71
N TRP A 418 -6.76 21.07 10.04
CA TRP A 418 -6.71 19.97 9.08
C TRP A 418 -8.12 19.43 8.77
N TYR A 419 -8.97 19.34 9.79
CA TYR A 419 -10.34 18.80 9.67
C TYR A 419 -11.27 19.70 8.84
N GLY A 420 -11.22 21.02 9.03
CA GLY A 420 -12.15 21.96 8.40
C GLY A 420 -12.04 22.06 6.87
N LYS A 421 -10.89 21.66 6.30
CA LYS A 421 -10.64 21.69 4.85
C LYS A 421 -10.88 20.35 4.15
N LEU A 422 -10.81 19.23 4.90
CA LEU A 422 -11.02 17.87 4.41
C LEU A 422 -12.46 17.59 3.95
N PHE A 423 -13.43 18.04 4.75
CA PHE A 423 -14.73 17.38 4.84
C PHE A 423 -15.88 18.16 4.18
N LYS A 424 -15.58 18.98 3.17
CA LYS A 424 -16.60 19.67 2.33
C LYS A 424 -17.23 18.78 1.25
N ASN A 425 -17.13 17.45 1.34
CA ASN A 425 -17.65 16.56 0.29
C ASN A 425 -18.66 15.52 0.82
N ARG A 426 -19.74 15.35 0.07
CA ARG A 426 -21.01 14.72 0.49
C ARG A 426 -21.04 13.18 0.45
N ASP A 427 -19.94 12.51 0.11
CA ASP A 427 -19.83 11.05 0.00
C ASP A 427 -18.73 10.42 0.88
N ALA A 428 -18.23 11.14 1.89
CA ALA A 428 -17.26 10.58 2.82
C ALA A 428 -17.96 9.61 3.78
N ASN A 429 -17.42 8.41 3.97
CA ASN A 429 -17.74 7.57 5.13
C ASN A 429 -17.34 8.35 6.39
N PHE A 430 -18.25 9.19 6.90
CA PHE A 430 -17.99 10.06 8.03
C PHE A 430 -17.79 9.21 9.29
N ARG A 431 -17.06 9.74 10.28
CA ARG A 431 -16.73 9.14 11.59
C ARG A 431 -17.95 8.66 12.40
N PHE A 432 -19.16 8.74 11.86
CA PHE A 432 -20.42 8.43 12.52
C PHE A 432 -21.50 7.88 11.58
N THR A 433 -21.19 7.66 10.29
CA THR A 433 -22.14 7.01 9.39
C THR A 433 -22.08 5.51 9.57
N LYS A 434 -23.24 4.87 9.48
CA LYS A 434 -23.36 3.42 9.50
C LYS A 434 -22.47 2.83 8.39
N ARG A 435 -21.76 1.74 8.69
CA ARG A 435 -20.84 1.14 7.71
C ARG A 435 -21.53 0.69 6.43
N HIS A 436 -22.70 0.09 6.56
CA HIS A 436 -23.53 -0.39 5.46
C HIS A 436 -24.95 0.15 5.59
N GLU A 437 -25.22 1.25 4.89
CA GLU A 437 -26.51 1.95 4.93
C GLU A 437 -27.71 1.07 4.57
N GLN A 438 -27.48 0.08 3.72
CA GLN A 438 -28.49 -0.87 3.23
C GLN A 438 -28.89 -1.98 4.22
N TYR A 439 -28.18 -2.14 5.34
CA TYR A 439 -28.46 -3.19 6.33
C TYR A 439 -28.90 -2.59 7.69
N PRO A 440 -29.63 -3.36 8.53
CA PRO A 440 -30.05 -2.87 9.85
C PRO A 440 -28.87 -2.42 10.71
N TRP A 441 -29.15 -1.51 11.64
CA TRP A 441 -28.15 -1.05 12.58
C TRP A 441 -27.69 -2.20 13.47
N PHE A 442 -26.38 -2.29 13.71
CA PHE A 442 -25.76 -3.27 14.61
C PHE A 442 -26.00 -4.76 14.27
N CYS A 443 -26.51 -5.07 13.08
CA CYS A 443 -26.63 -6.46 12.64
C CYS A 443 -25.25 -7.09 12.40
N LEU A 444 -25.15 -8.41 12.56
CA LEU A 444 -23.93 -9.16 12.27
C LEU A 444 -23.66 -9.15 10.75
N MET A 445 -22.48 -8.63 10.39
CA MET A 445 -21.98 -8.52 9.04
C MET A 445 -20.84 -9.50 8.80
N GLY A 446 -20.75 -9.99 7.56
CA GLY A 446 -19.58 -10.66 7.01
C GLY A 446 -18.86 -9.76 6.01
N ALA A 447 -17.53 -9.85 5.98
CA ALA A 447 -16.69 -9.33 4.91
C ALA A 447 -15.66 -10.37 4.50
N ILE A 448 -15.43 -10.52 3.20
CA ILE A 448 -14.40 -11.42 2.68
C ILE A 448 -13.23 -10.53 2.22
N ALA A 449 -12.05 -10.75 2.78
CA ALA A 449 -10.83 -10.03 2.44
C ALA A 449 -10.31 -10.50 1.07
N ASN A 450 -11.00 -10.07 0.01
CA ASN A 450 -10.77 -10.49 -1.37
C ASN A 450 -10.73 -9.32 -2.37
N GLY A 451 -10.62 -8.08 -1.86
CA GLY A 451 -10.28 -6.93 -2.67
C GLY A 451 -8.77 -6.86 -2.84
N ASP A 452 -8.26 -7.07 -4.06
CA ASP A 452 -6.82 -7.07 -4.39
C ASP A 452 -6.18 -5.66 -4.36
N GLY A 453 -6.46 -4.92 -3.29
CA GLY A 453 -6.01 -3.57 -3.07
C GLY A 453 -6.64 -2.56 -4.02
N VAL A 454 -5.89 -2.11 -5.03
CA VAL A 454 -6.37 -1.14 -6.02
C VAL A 454 -6.34 -1.73 -7.42
N ASP A 455 -7.32 -1.38 -8.24
CA ASP A 455 -7.34 -1.79 -9.64
C ASP A 455 -6.27 -1.05 -10.48
N ALA A 456 -6.14 -1.40 -11.76
CA ALA A 456 -5.20 -0.78 -12.68
C ALA A 456 -5.39 0.75 -12.83
N LYS A 457 -6.53 1.30 -12.44
CA LYS A 457 -6.81 2.75 -12.47
C LYS A 457 -6.56 3.41 -11.12
N GLY A 458 -6.15 2.64 -10.10
CA GLY A 458 -5.93 3.11 -8.74
C GLY A 458 -7.21 3.22 -7.91
N TYR A 459 -8.33 2.65 -8.37
CA TYR A 459 -9.56 2.60 -7.57
C TYR A 459 -9.44 1.51 -6.51
N LEU A 460 -9.78 1.87 -5.28
CA LEU A 460 -9.87 0.93 -4.17
C LEU A 460 -10.90 -0.16 -4.48
N ILE A 461 -10.45 -1.40 -4.54
CA ILE A 461 -11.31 -2.58 -4.63
C ILE A 461 -11.79 -2.90 -3.22
N LYS A 462 -13.09 -2.72 -2.99
CA LYS A 462 -13.70 -3.03 -1.68
C LYS A 462 -13.87 -4.54 -1.50
N PRO A 463 -13.72 -5.05 -0.28
CA PRO A 463 -14.04 -6.45 0.03
C PRO A 463 -15.53 -6.74 -0.23
N GLU A 464 -15.85 -7.98 -0.57
CA GLU A 464 -17.25 -8.43 -0.59
C GLU A 464 -17.84 -8.36 0.82
N THR A 465 -18.99 -7.71 0.98
CA THR A 465 -19.71 -7.63 2.27
C THR A 465 -21.14 -8.13 2.15
N PHE A 466 -21.66 -8.72 3.23
CA PHE A 466 -23.01 -9.29 3.26
C PHE A 466 -23.56 -9.33 4.69
N LYS A 467 -24.89 -9.23 4.83
CA LYS A 467 -25.55 -9.45 6.12
C LYS A 467 -25.49 -10.94 6.46
N ILE A 468 -24.95 -11.27 7.64
CA ILE A 468 -25.07 -12.61 8.21
C ILE A 468 -26.40 -12.73 8.96
N GLY A 469 -26.74 -11.73 9.79
CA GLY A 469 -27.99 -11.77 10.57
C GLY A 469 -28.02 -12.93 11.56
N ALA A 470 -29.23 -13.40 11.93
CA ALA A 470 -29.39 -14.65 12.67
C ALA A 470 -29.03 -15.89 11.81
N GLY A 471 -29.03 -15.77 10.49
CA GLY A 471 -28.51 -16.78 9.60
C GLY A 471 -28.68 -16.44 8.13
N CYS A 472 -27.77 -16.92 7.30
CA CYS A 472 -27.81 -16.74 5.85
C CYS A 472 -27.09 -17.88 5.13
N SER A 473 -27.23 -17.93 3.80
CA SER A 473 -26.34 -18.70 2.94
C SER A 473 -25.64 -17.75 1.99
N TYR A 474 -24.32 -17.94 1.82
CA TYR A 474 -23.51 -17.08 0.97
C TYR A 474 -22.56 -17.89 0.09
N VAL A 475 -22.31 -17.40 -1.12
CA VAL A 475 -21.36 -17.96 -2.08
C VAL A 475 -20.37 -16.85 -2.44
N PRO A 476 -19.11 -16.92 -1.96
CA PRO A 476 -18.09 -15.95 -2.32
C PRO A 476 -17.88 -15.93 -3.83
N LYS A 477 -17.76 -14.73 -4.43
CA LYS A 477 -17.35 -14.62 -5.83
C LYS A 477 -15.85 -14.83 -5.97
N ARG A 478 -15.09 -14.47 -4.93
CA ARG A 478 -13.65 -14.63 -4.85
C ARG A 478 -13.23 -15.20 -3.50
N SER A 479 -12.20 -16.05 -3.50
CA SER A 479 -11.69 -16.63 -2.27
C SER A 479 -11.03 -15.57 -1.37
N GLY A 480 -11.09 -15.75 -0.06
CA GLY A 480 -10.43 -14.86 0.90
C GLY A 480 -10.79 -15.18 2.35
N TYR A 481 -10.14 -14.49 3.28
CA TYR A 481 -10.42 -14.63 4.72
C TYR A 481 -11.72 -13.93 5.13
N LEU A 482 -12.53 -14.61 5.94
CA LEU A 482 -13.74 -14.07 6.52
C LEU A 482 -13.42 -13.18 7.73
N TYR A 483 -14.00 -12.00 7.73
CA TYR A 483 -14.11 -11.11 8.87
C TYR A 483 -15.57 -10.94 9.24
N ALA A 484 -15.85 -10.79 10.54
CA ALA A 484 -17.19 -10.53 11.05
C ALA A 484 -17.21 -9.34 12.01
N TYR A 485 -18.30 -8.58 12.05
CA TYR A 485 -18.42 -7.37 12.87
C TYR A 485 -19.88 -6.93 13.00
N ALA A 486 -20.19 -6.10 13.99
CA ALA A 486 -21.49 -5.42 14.10
C ALA A 486 -21.58 -4.30 13.05
N ASN A 487 -22.74 -4.07 12.42
CA ASN A 487 -22.96 -2.95 11.49
C ASN A 487 -23.14 -1.61 12.24
N ASP A 488 -22.09 -1.20 12.96
CA ASP A 488 -22.01 0.04 13.71
C ASP A 488 -21.42 1.17 12.84
N ALA A 489 -21.42 2.39 13.35
CA ALA A 489 -20.73 3.52 12.75
C ALA A 489 -19.21 3.33 12.75
N TRP A 490 -18.55 3.92 11.76
CA TRP A 490 -17.09 3.94 11.71
C TRP A 490 -16.50 4.54 13.00
N ASN A 491 -15.52 3.87 13.60
CA ASN A 491 -14.82 4.33 14.80
C ASN A 491 -15.67 4.50 16.08
N CYS A 492 -16.90 3.97 16.11
CA CYS A 492 -17.78 4.01 17.28
C CYS A 492 -17.75 2.76 18.17
N TYR A 493 -16.91 1.77 17.86
CA TYR A 493 -16.93 0.46 18.53
C TYR A 493 -16.51 0.45 20.01
N GLY A 494 -16.02 1.57 20.55
CA GLY A 494 -15.46 1.65 21.90
C GLY A 494 -16.49 1.51 23.04
N ASN A 495 -17.75 1.87 22.79
CA ASN A 495 -18.87 1.72 23.73
C ASN A 495 -19.54 0.34 23.65
N ASN A 496 -19.26 -0.45 22.61
CA ASN A 496 -19.88 -1.77 22.41
C ASN A 496 -19.41 -2.82 23.43
N ARG A 497 -20.29 -3.76 23.79
CA ARG A 497 -20.02 -4.84 24.77
C ARG A 497 -20.62 -6.17 24.32
N GLY A 498 -20.05 -7.27 24.81
CA GLY A 498 -20.58 -8.61 24.56
C GLY A 498 -20.18 -9.22 23.21
N HIS A 499 -20.73 -10.39 22.94
CA HIS A 499 -20.38 -11.23 21.79
C HIS A 499 -21.63 -11.93 21.26
N VAL A 500 -21.64 -12.21 19.96
CA VAL A 500 -22.59 -13.17 19.36
C VAL A 500 -21.83 -14.42 18.92
N ALA A 501 -22.43 -15.59 19.12
CA ALA A 501 -21.87 -16.85 18.69
C ALA A 501 -22.21 -17.09 17.22
N LEU A 502 -21.22 -17.07 16.33
CA LEU A 502 -21.32 -17.39 14.92
C LEU A 502 -20.96 -18.85 14.68
N ARG A 503 -21.84 -19.59 14.01
CA ARG A 503 -21.62 -20.95 13.54
C ARG A 503 -21.64 -20.99 12.02
N LEU A 504 -20.65 -21.67 11.44
CA LEU A 504 -20.45 -21.77 10.00
C LEU A 504 -20.31 -23.23 9.54
N GLU A 505 -20.98 -23.55 8.42
CA GLU A 505 -20.98 -24.89 7.80
C GLU A 505 -20.82 -24.79 6.28
N VAL A 506 -20.13 -25.76 5.66
CA VAL A 506 -20.11 -25.91 4.20
C VAL A 506 -21.36 -26.67 3.78
N LYS A 507 -22.14 -26.11 2.86
CA LYS A 507 -23.31 -26.79 2.30
C LYS A 507 -22.82 -27.97 1.47
N LYS A 508 -23.14 -29.21 1.90
CA LYS A 508 -22.89 -30.42 1.10
C LYS A 508 -23.64 -30.28 -0.23
N ARG A 509 -22.92 -30.52 -1.33
CA ARG A 509 -23.47 -30.51 -2.69
C ARG A 509 -24.55 -31.57 -2.85
#